data_AF-A0A931FRJ2-F1
#
_entry.id   AF-A0A931FRJ2-F1
#
_cell.length_a   1.000
_cell.length_b   1.000
_cell.length_c   1.000
_cell.angle_alpha   90.00
_cell.angle_beta   90.00
_cell.angle_gamma   90.00
#
_symmetry.space_group_name_H-M   'P 1'
#
loop_
_entity.id
_entity.type
_entity.pdbx_description
1 polymer ?
#
loop_
_entity_poly.entity_id
_entity_poly.type
_entity_poly.pdbx_seq_one_letter_code
_entity_poly.pdbx_strand_id
1 'polypeptide(L)'
;MESSSQPTNVIRFPGPRAAASPRRDQKGLMDAVYAAGSLPIAADDRATKVMATRLTIFGLVVIDEVQADGTARRLRPSEAIHASTARPWRIAKPSGRYRVDDRLPASDLDLFAAQHA
;
A
#
# COMPACT_ATOMS: atom_id res chain seq x y z
N MET A 1 -58.19 13.50 -31.78
CA MET A 1 -57.00 14.28 -31.34
C MET A 1 -56.11 13.32 -30.57
N GLU A 2 -55.23 12.62 -31.29
CA GLU A 2 -54.34 11.61 -30.72
C GLU A 2 -53.05 12.31 -30.28
N SER A 3 -52.77 12.31 -28.98
CA SER A 3 -51.55 12.91 -28.42
C SER A 3 -50.41 11.90 -28.58
N SER A 4 -49.52 12.16 -29.54
CA SER A 4 -48.31 11.38 -29.76
C SER A 4 -47.36 11.56 -28.56
N SER A 5 -47.17 10.50 -27.77
CA SER A 5 -46.20 10.45 -26.68
C SER A 5 -44.80 10.25 -27.25
N GLN A 6 -43.96 11.28 -27.21
CA GLN A 6 -42.56 11.18 -27.64
C GLN A 6 -41.73 10.41 -26.58
N PRO A 7 -40.84 9.49 -27.00
CA PRO A 7 -39.96 8.79 -26.08
C PRO A 7 -38.90 9.75 -25.53
N THR A 8 -38.96 10.02 -24.22
CA THR A 8 -37.96 10.84 -23.53
C THR A 8 -36.67 10.04 -23.36
N ASN A 9 -35.61 10.42 -24.07
CA ASN A 9 -34.29 9.83 -23.93
C ASN A 9 -33.61 10.35 -22.65
N VAL A 10 -33.53 9.53 -21.61
CA VAL A 10 -32.87 9.88 -20.34
C VAL A 10 -31.39 9.55 -20.42
N ILE A 11 -30.56 10.56 -20.65
CA ILE A 11 -29.10 10.44 -20.58
C ILE A 11 -28.69 10.58 -19.11
N ARG A 12 -28.30 9.47 -18.48
CA ARG A 12 -27.71 9.51 -17.13
C ARG A 12 -26.27 9.98 -17.24
N PHE A 13 -26.00 11.20 -16.78
CA PHE A 13 -24.64 11.65 -16.56
C PHE A 13 -24.06 10.88 -15.38
N PRO A 14 -22.98 10.10 -15.56
CA PRO A 14 -22.28 9.50 -14.44
C PRO A 14 -21.84 10.64 -13.52
N GLY A 15 -22.37 10.65 -12.30
CA GLY A 15 -21.95 11.63 -11.29
C GLY A 15 -20.44 11.56 -11.04
N PRO A 16 -19.87 12.55 -10.33
CA PRO A 16 -18.46 12.56 -9.97
C PRO A 16 -18.06 11.18 -9.45
N ARG A 17 -17.00 10.57 -10.03
CA ARG A 17 -16.50 9.27 -9.57
C ARG A 17 -16.38 9.35 -8.05
N ALA A 18 -17.13 8.50 -7.34
CA ALA A 18 -17.10 8.46 -5.89
C ALA A 18 -15.64 8.45 -5.45
N ALA A 19 -15.28 9.35 -4.52
CA ALA A 19 -13.95 9.37 -3.92
C ALA A 19 -13.55 7.93 -3.60
N ALA A 20 -12.35 7.55 -4.06
CA ALA A 20 -11.90 6.17 -3.99
C ALA A 20 -12.03 5.68 -2.54
N SER A 21 -12.72 4.55 -2.36
CA SER A 21 -12.95 4.07 -1.00
C SER A 21 -11.61 3.62 -0.43
N PRO A 22 -11.26 4.00 0.82
CA PRO A 22 -9.97 3.63 1.41
C PRO A 22 -9.71 2.11 1.39
N ARG A 23 -10.78 1.31 1.46
CA ARG A 23 -10.72 -0.16 1.33
C ARG A 23 -10.35 -0.61 -0.09
N ARG A 24 -10.85 0.06 -1.14
CA ARG A 24 -10.50 -0.22 -2.53
C ARG A 24 -9.06 0.17 -2.82
N ASP A 25 -8.58 1.26 -2.22
CA ASP A 25 -7.21 1.73 -2.39
C ASP A 25 -6.21 0.79 -1.69
N GLN A 26 -6.56 0.28 -0.50
CA GLN A 26 -5.76 -0.73 0.19
C GLN A 26 -5.66 -2.03 -0.61
N LYS A 27 -6.81 -2.57 -1.07
CA LYS A 27 -6.84 -3.79 -1.88
C LYS A 27 -6.07 -3.59 -3.19
N GLY A 28 -6.27 -2.45 -3.85
CA GLY A 28 -5.57 -2.13 -5.10
C GLY A 28 -4.06 -2.05 -4.93
N LEU A 29 -3.59 -1.42 -3.84
CA LEU A 29 -2.16 -1.37 -3.51
C LEU A 29 -1.60 -2.78 -3.26
N MET A 30 -2.30 -3.59 -2.49
CA MET A 30 -1.93 -4.99 -2.23
C MET A 30 -1.85 -5.79 -3.53
N ASP A 31 -2.90 -5.75 -4.35
CA ASP A 31 -2.94 -6.47 -5.64
C ASP A 31 -1.76 -6.05 -6.53
N ALA A 32 -1.46 -4.75 -6.61
CA ALA A 32 -0.34 -4.23 -7.40
C ALA A 32 1.02 -4.72 -6.88
N VAL A 33 1.26 -4.66 -5.56
CA VAL A 33 2.52 -5.12 -4.94
C VAL A 33 2.70 -6.63 -5.13
N TYR A 34 1.65 -7.41 -4.95
CA TYR A 34 1.73 -8.86 -5.05
C TYR A 34 1.82 -9.35 -6.50
N ALA A 35 1.20 -8.65 -7.45
CA ALA A 35 1.35 -8.93 -8.87
C ALA A 35 2.74 -8.55 -9.41
N ALA A 36 3.22 -7.34 -9.09
CA ALA A 36 4.51 -6.83 -9.58
C ALA A 36 5.71 -7.34 -8.76
N GLY A 37 5.48 -7.86 -7.55
CA GLY A 37 6.51 -8.23 -6.58
C GLY A 37 7.08 -7.05 -5.79
N SER A 38 7.17 -5.87 -6.42
CA SER A 38 7.47 -4.60 -5.75
C SER A 38 6.90 -3.42 -6.52
N LEU A 39 6.66 -2.32 -5.82
CA LEU A 39 6.09 -1.09 -6.37
C LEU A 39 6.88 0.13 -5.87
N PRO A 40 7.40 1.00 -6.77
CA PRO A 40 8.00 2.27 -6.37
C PRO A 40 6.90 3.28 -6.04
N ILE A 41 7.08 4.01 -4.94
CA ILE A 41 6.19 5.06 -4.46
C ILE A 41 6.96 6.38 -4.45
N ALA A 42 6.39 7.38 -5.10
CA ALA A 42 6.98 8.71 -5.17
C ALA A 42 7.01 9.37 -3.77
N ALA A 43 7.88 10.36 -3.60
CA ALA A 43 8.05 11.02 -2.30
C ALA A 43 6.77 11.76 -1.85
N ASP A 44 6.10 12.40 -2.80
CA ASP A 44 4.91 13.22 -2.64
C ASP A 44 3.61 12.42 -2.43
N ASP A 45 3.59 11.12 -2.77
CA ASP A 45 2.44 10.24 -2.54
C ASP A 45 2.31 9.84 -1.07
N ARG A 46 1.91 10.80 -0.24
CA ARG A 46 1.68 10.61 1.20
C ARG A 46 0.55 9.64 1.49
N ALA A 47 -0.48 9.60 0.65
CA ALA A 47 -1.65 8.74 0.87
C ALA A 47 -1.25 7.26 0.80
N THR A 48 -0.53 6.88 -0.25
CA THR A 48 -0.02 5.50 -0.41
C THR A 48 1.00 5.16 0.67
N LYS A 49 1.86 6.11 1.08
CA LYS A 49 2.81 5.90 2.18
C LYS A 49 2.15 5.64 3.53
N VAL A 50 1.15 6.44 3.91
CA VAL A 50 0.38 6.20 5.16
C VAL A 50 -0.25 4.81 5.15
N MET A 51 -0.77 4.39 4.00
CA MET A 51 -1.35 3.06 3.85
C MET A 51 -0.29 1.95 3.91
N ALA A 52 0.85 2.14 3.24
CA ALA A 52 1.98 1.22 3.27
C ALA A 52 2.53 1.02 4.68
N THR A 53 2.65 2.10 5.46
CA THR A 53 3.07 2.04 6.86
C THR A 53 2.14 1.15 7.68
N ARG A 54 0.81 1.31 7.52
CA ARG A 54 -0.18 0.44 8.19
C ARG A 54 -0.02 -1.02 7.78
N LEU A 55 0.14 -1.29 6.48
CA LEU A 55 0.32 -2.64 5.97
C LEU A 55 1.63 -3.29 6.44
N THR A 56 2.68 -2.49 6.65
CA THR A 56 3.97 -2.95 7.17
C THR A 56 3.90 -3.31 8.65
N ILE A 57 3.12 -2.58 9.45
CA ILE A 57 2.85 -2.94 10.85
C ILE A 57 2.17 -4.30 10.94
N PHE A 58 1.26 -4.62 10.01
CA PHE A 58 0.63 -5.93 9.94
C PHE A 58 1.49 -7.01 9.28
N GLY A 59 2.72 -6.70 8.86
CA GLY A 59 3.62 -7.65 8.21
C GLY A 59 3.19 -8.08 6.80
N LEU A 60 2.28 -7.34 6.16
CA LEU A 60 1.74 -7.67 4.84
C LEU A 60 2.64 -7.19 3.70
N VAL A 61 3.44 -6.16 3.95
CA VAL A 61 4.40 -5.62 3.00
C VAL A 61 5.65 -5.19 3.74
N VAL A 62 6.74 -5.04 2.99
CA VAL A 62 7.99 -4.47 3.50
C VAL A 62 8.28 -3.18 2.75
N ILE A 63 8.83 -2.19 3.46
CA ILE A 63 9.16 -0.87 2.89
C ILE A 63 10.67 -0.68 2.88
N ASP A 64 11.20 -0.30 1.73
CA ASP A 64 12.55 0.23 1.59
C ASP A 64 12.49 1.73 1.24
N GLU A 65 13.19 2.57 1.98
CA GLU A 65 13.39 3.97 1.61
C GLU A 65 14.56 4.09 0.65
N VAL A 66 14.31 4.71 -0.51
CA VAL A 66 15.34 4.98 -1.50
C VAL A 66 16.12 6.24 -1.08
N GLN A 67 17.39 6.05 -0.81
CA GLN A 67 18.33 7.11 -0.40
C GLN A 67 18.77 7.94 -1.61
N ALA A 68 19.42 9.07 -1.35
CA ALA A 68 19.84 10.01 -2.40
C ALA A 68 20.94 9.45 -3.31
N ASP A 69 21.70 8.49 -2.81
CA ASP A 69 22.72 7.72 -3.54
C ASP A 69 22.12 6.57 -4.38
N GLY A 70 20.79 6.42 -4.36
CA GLY A 70 20.07 5.34 -5.07
C GLY A 70 20.05 4.01 -4.32
N THR A 71 20.67 3.91 -3.15
CA THR A 71 20.60 2.70 -2.31
C THR A 71 19.23 2.60 -1.63
N ALA A 72 18.83 1.37 -1.29
CA ALA A 72 17.56 1.09 -0.63
C ALA A 72 17.82 0.69 0.83
N ARG A 73 17.23 1.41 1.79
CA ARG A 73 17.31 1.10 3.22
C ARG A 73 15.97 0.55 3.70
N ARG A 74 15.97 -0.67 4.21
CA ARG A 74 14.79 -1.28 4.84
C ARG A 74 14.35 -0.46 6.06
N LEU A 75 13.08 -0.06 6.08
CA LEU A 75 12.45 0.59 7.23
C LEU A 75 11.81 -0.48 8.12
N ARG A 76 12.08 -0.40 9.43
CA ARG A 76 11.30 -1.15 10.43
C ARG A 76 9.88 -0.59 10.52
N PRO A 77 8.89 -1.35 11.02
CA PRO A 77 7.53 -0.82 11.22
C PRO A 77 7.50 0.45 12.10
N SER A 78 8.27 0.47 13.17
CA SER A 78 8.42 1.64 14.05
C SER A 78 9.06 2.83 13.33
N GLU A 79 10.07 2.59 12.50
CA GLU A 79 10.71 3.63 11.69
C GLU A 79 9.76 4.12 10.61
N ALA A 80 8.97 3.27 9.95
CA ALA A 80 8.05 3.64 8.88
C ALA A 80 6.92 4.57 9.34
N ILE A 81 6.58 4.57 10.63
CA ILE A 81 5.63 5.52 11.25
C ILE A 81 6.24 6.92 11.34
N HIS A 82 7.53 7.00 11.64
CA HIS A 82 8.27 8.26 11.85
C HIS A 82 9.10 8.69 10.64
N ALA A 83 9.19 7.84 9.62
CA ALA A 83 10.04 8.05 8.47
C ALA A 83 9.62 9.29 7.70
N SER A 84 10.62 10.04 7.25
CA SER A 84 10.38 11.21 6.44
C SER A 84 9.68 10.81 5.15
N THR A 85 8.56 11.46 4.85
CA THR A 85 7.89 11.26 3.56
C THR A 85 8.65 11.94 2.42
N ALA A 86 9.77 12.63 2.66
CA ALA A 86 10.50 13.36 1.63
C ALA A 86 11.30 12.49 0.65
N ARG A 87 11.52 11.20 0.95
CA ARG A 87 12.27 10.27 0.08
C ARG A 87 11.36 9.25 -0.59
N PRO A 88 11.61 8.84 -1.84
CA PRO A 88 10.82 7.78 -2.48
C PRO A 88 10.91 6.47 -1.69
N TRP A 89 9.82 5.69 -1.70
CA TRP A 89 9.78 4.37 -1.08
C TRP A 89 9.67 3.28 -2.14
N ARG A 90 10.06 2.07 -1.80
CA ARG A 90 9.75 0.85 -2.54
C ARG A 90 9.01 -0.08 -1.60
N ILE A 91 7.80 -0.44 -1.98
CA ILE A 91 6.99 -1.42 -1.25
C ILE A 91 7.16 -2.75 -1.95
N ALA A 92 7.50 -3.81 -1.21
CA ALA A 92 7.62 -5.14 -1.77
C ALA A 92 6.80 -6.15 -0.98
N LYS A 93 6.49 -7.27 -1.64
CA LYS A 93 5.99 -8.44 -0.93
C LYS A 93 7.05 -8.93 0.05
N PRO A 94 6.69 -9.39 1.26
CA PRO A 94 7.64 -10.02 2.16
C PRO A 94 8.22 -11.27 1.48
N SER A 95 9.55 -11.41 1.43
CA SER A 95 10.22 -12.61 0.94
C SER A 95 10.84 -13.37 2.12
N GLY A 96 10.71 -14.71 2.13
CA GLY A 96 11.33 -15.58 3.14
C GLY A 96 10.71 -15.50 4.55
N ARG A 97 11.56 -15.40 5.59
CA ARG A 97 11.25 -15.47 7.05
C ARG A 97 10.25 -14.43 7.60
N TYR A 98 9.86 -13.44 6.79
CA TYR A 98 8.81 -12.47 7.11
C TYR A 98 7.44 -12.85 6.52
N ARG A 99 7.32 -14.04 5.90
CA ARG A 99 6.00 -14.65 5.74
C ARG A 99 5.39 -14.77 7.12
N VAL A 100 4.18 -14.24 7.30
CA VAL A 100 3.34 -14.57 8.44
C VAL A 100 2.96 -16.06 8.27
N ASP A 101 3.87 -16.96 8.62
CA ASP A 101 3.55 -18.37 8.86
C ASP A 101 2.93 -18.47 10.27
N ASP A 102 2.14 -19.52 10.54
CA ASP A 102 1.32 -19.72 11.76
C ASP A 102 2.09 -19.72 13.11
N ARG A 103 3.41 -19.50 13.10
CA ARG A 103 4.21 -19.27 14.31
C ARG A 103 4.51 -17.79 14.46
N LEU A 104 3.57 -17.08 15.07
CA LEU A 104 3.81 -15.74 15.59
C LEU A 104 5.01 -15.80 16.57
N PRO A 105 6.08 -15.01 16.39
CA PRO A 105 7.16 -14.96 17.36
C PRO A 105 6.60 -14.48 18.71
N ALA A 106 7.05 -15.12 19.80
CA ALA A 106 6.52 -14.89 21.14
C ALA A 106 6.87 -13.49 21.68
N SER A 107 7.91 -12.86 21.14
CA SER A 107 8.32 -11.50 21.49
C SER A 107 8.91 -10.74 20.30
N ASP A 108 8.85 -9.42 20.37
CA ASP A 108 9.52 -8.51 19.43
C ASP A 108 11.03 -8.78 19.36
N LEU A 109 11.66 -9.20 20.46
CA LEU A 109 13.09 -9.52 20.50
C LEU A 109 13.45 -10.74 19.65
N ASP A 110 12.58 -11.76 19.60
CA ASP A 110 12.76 -12.95 18.78
C ASP A 110 12.67 -12.63 17.28
N LEU A 111 11.77 -11.71 16.93
CA LEU A 111 11.67 -11.17 15.58
C LEU A 111 12.96 -10.45 15.16
N PHE A 112 13.59 -9.71 16.07
CA PHE A 112 14.80 -8.93 15.78
C PHE A 112 16.10 -9.72 15.86
N ALA A 113 16.21 -10.75 16.71
CA ALA A 113 17.38 -11.62 16.79
C ALA A 113 17.58 -12.44 15.50
N ALA A 114 16.48 -12.86 14.87
CA ALA A 114 16.50 -13.53 13.58
C ALA A 114 17.00 -12.65 12.41
N GLN A 115 17.21 -11.35 12.64
CA GLN A 115 17.65 -10.35 11.66
C GLN A 115 19.18 -10.24 11.55
N HIS A 116 19.95 -10.77 12.51
CA HIS A 116 21.41 -10.61 12.60
C HIS A 116 22.21 -11.92 12.42
N ALA A 117 21.58 -13.00 11.94
CA ALA A 117 22.21 -14.30 11.67
C ALA A 117 21.90 -14.78 10.25
#